data_AF-G0MIY7-F1
#
_entry.id   AF-G0MIY7-F1
#
_cell.length_a   1.000
_cell.length_b   1.000
_cell.length_c   1.000
_cell.angle_alpha   90.00
_cell.angle_beta   90.00
_cell.angle_gamma   90.00
#
_symmetry.space_group_name_H-M   'P 1'
#
loop_
_entity.id
_entity.type
_entity.pdbx_description
1 polymer ?
#
loop_
_entity_poly.entity_id
_entity_poly.type
_entity_poly.pdbx_seq_one_letter_code
_entity_poly.pdbx_strand_id
1 'polypeptide(L)'
;MFPYIYLLFLLPVLQGCLVVQTPKCECPILALSSSNIAQNVGNHVFYQNVSGYPTASPVVKSEDCSVSMYCEGDYSLVVFDEETATVLGAYSADGICDPRNQKWQVDTGSGAGFTSFDRLFGICVNYVPTCACTYHVINNDAEAKELLSSHVEWPMLSTYKYSTPTLNSETECPTSFECQEGHEKIIVNEWFSIWEGITTFECMSDTKAWTVGLYPFPNKAYLVIGCYKTETCESSIPCSYKAVENPEIDLANHHFYQTNISKYYHSPPQTILSETDKCRLEFADCVSPYALILLDDYDRVLVHLKSWGNVVGKCLAGSKWLVYNQYTFKQFNGICVDFTRLRASDP
;
A
#
# COMPACT_ATOMS: atom_id res chain seq x y z
N MET A 1 86.17 52.29 -18.06
CA MET A 1 86.48 50.93 -18.54
C MET A 1 86.30 49.99 -17.35
N PHE A 2 85.44 48.98 -17.52
CA PHE A 2 84.80 48.08 -16.54
C PHE A 2 85.59 47.69 -15.28
N PRO A 3 84.94 47.62 -14.11
CA PRO A 3 84.67 46.29 -13.53
C PRO A 3 83.37 46.23 -12.68
N TYR A 4 82.30 45.61 -13.17
CA TYR A 4 81.15 45.20 -12.35
C TYR A 4 80.42 43.99 -12.97
N ILE A 5 81.20 43.00 -13.43
CA ILE A 5 80.65 41.75 -13.96
C ILE A 5 81.35 40.59 -13.26
N TYR A 6 81.10 40.40 -11.97
CA TYR A 6 81.49 39.16 -11.26
C TYR A 6 80.63 38.87 -10.03
N LEU A 7 79.40 39.41 -9.96
CA LEU A 7 78.51 39.22 -8.81
C LEU A 7 77.12 38.68 -9.21
N LEU A 8 77.07 37.73 -10.15
CA LEU A 8 75.82 37.08 -10.57
C LEU A 8 75.88 35.53 -10.59
N PHE A 9 76.94 34.92 -10.04
CA PHE A 9 77.14 33.46 -10.04
C PHE A 9 77.04 32.79 -8.67
N LEU A 10 76.28 33.36 -7.72
CA LEU A 10 76.06 32.77 -6.39
C LEU A 10 74.58 32.77 -5.97
N LEU A 11 73.68 32.45 -6.90
CA LEU A 11 72.35 31.98 -6.53
C LEU A 11 72.37 30.45 -6.58
N PRO A 12 72.48 29.73 -5.44
CA PRO A 12 72.15 28.32 -5.46
C PRO A 12 70.68 28.22 -5.87
N VAL A 13 70.44 27.52 -6.97
CA VAL A 13 69.11 27.14 -7.40
C VAL A 13 68.51 26.35 -6.25
N LEU A 14 67.70 27.02 -5.43
CA LEU A 14 66.85 26.42 -4.42
C LEU A 14 65.87 25.52 -5.17
N GLN A 15 66.28 24.28 -5.42
CA GLN A 15 65.38 23.16 -5.70
C GLN A 15 64.65 22.81 -4.40
N GLY A 16 63.91 23.77 -3.86
CA GLY A 16 62.84 23.48 -2.92
C GLY A 16 61.71 22.86 -3.73
N CYS A 17 61.70 21.53 -3.85
CA CYS A 17 60.42 20.84 -4.03
C CYS A 17 59.61 21.17 -2.79
N LEU A 18 58.73 22.16 -2.88
CA LEU A 18 57.71 22.39 -1.89
C LEU A 18 56.81 21.16 -1.90
N VAL A 19 57.11 20.19 -1.04
CA VAL A 19 56.21 19.06 -0.76
C VAL A 19 55.03 19.65 -0.01
N VAL A 20 54.04 20.13 -0.76
CA VAL A 20 52.74 20.49 -0.18
C VAL A 20 52.08 19.18 0.20
N GLN A 21 52.12 18.84 1.50
CA GLN A 21 51.22 17.82 2.04
C GLN A 21 49.80 18.39 1.98
N THR A 22 49.15 18.26 0.82
CA THR A 22 47.72 18.51 0.72
C THR A 22 47.02 17.42 1.53
N PRO A 23 46.17 17.77 2.51
CA PRO A 23 45.37 16.77 3.22
C PRO A 23 44.57 15.97 2.20
N LYS A 24 44.42 14.66 2.44
CA LYS A 24 43.62 13.80 1.57
C LYS A 24 42.15 14.24 1.61
N CYS A 25 41.47 14.09 0.49
CA CYS A 25 40.04 14.33 0.37
C CYS A 25 39.30 13.03 0.69
N GLU A 26 38.69 12.97 1.88
CA GLU A 26 37.96 11.82 2.41
C GLU A 26 36.50 12.19 2.73
N CYS A 27 35.95 13.18 2.01
CA CYS A 27 34.57 13.60 2.17
C CYS A 27 33.59 12.43 1.93
N PRO A 28 32.61 12.17 2.82
CA PRO A 28 31.71 11.04 2.70
C PRO A 28 30.83 11.11 1.45
N ILE A 29 30.76 9.99 0.71
CA ILE A 29 29.94 9.86 -0.49
C ILE A 29 29.35 8.45 -0.57
N LEU A 30 28.08 8.35 -0.95
CA LEU A 30 27.42 7.05 -1.13
C LEU A 30 26.37 7.12 -2.23
N ALA A 31 26.45 6.17 -3.17
CA ALA A 31 25.35 5.88 -4.08
C ALA A 31 24.32 5.01 -3.35
N LEU A 32 23.17 5.59 -3.03
CA LEU A 32 22.08 4.86 -2.41
C LEU A 32 21.35 3.98 -3.44
N SER A 33 20.71 2.94 -2.95
CA SER A 33 19.91 1.99 -3.71
C SER A 33 18.70 1.56 -2.88
N SER A 34 17.74 0.89 -3.50
CA SER A 34 16.63 0.25 -2.78
C SER A 34 17.10 -0.70 -1.68
N SER A 35 18.27 -1.33 -1.84
CA SER A 35 18.84 -2.26 -0.87
C SER A 35 19.54 -1.63 0.33
N ASN A 36 19.96 -0.36 0.25
CA ASN A 36 20.75 0.29 1.31
C ASN A 36 20.14 1.58 1.87
N ILE A 37 19.13 2.16 1.20
CA ILE A 37 18.59 3.47 1.56
C ILE A 37 18.01 3.48 2.99
N ALA A 38 17.23 2.47 3.36
CA ALA A 38 16.61 2.39 4.69
C ALA A 38 17.65 2.34 5.81
N GLN A 39 18.77 1.64 5.60
CA GLN A 39 19.84 1.53 6.59
C GLN A 39 20.61 2.84 6.77
N ASN A 40 20.81 3.62 5.69
CA ASN A 40 21.66 4.81 5.71
C ASN A 40 20.89 6.11 6.02
N VAL A 41 19.64 6.21 5.54
CA VAL A 41 18.84 7.43 5.67
C VAL A 41 17.40 7.16 6.13
N GLY A 42 17.04 5.95 6.56
CA GLY A 42 15.66 5.63 6.98
C GLY A 42 15.13 6.46 8.15
N ASN A 43 16.01 7.00 8.99
CA ASN A 43 15.64 7.92 10.09
C ASN A 43 15.60 9.39 9.65
N HIS A 44 15.98 9.72 8.42
CA HIS A 44 15.99 11.08 7.91
C HIS A 44 14.56 11.56 7.62
N VAL A 45 14.21 12.79 8.02
CA VAL A 45 12.83 13.31 7.89
C VAL A 45 12.32 13.31 6.44
N PHE A 46 13.22 13.50 5.48
CA PHE A 46 12.91 13.49 4.05
C PHE A 46 12.82 12.08 3.44
N TYR A 47 13.14 11.02 4.17
CA TYR A 47 13.10 9.65 3.63
C TYR A 47 11.72 9.28 3.09
N GLN A 48 10.66 9.73 3.76
CA GLN A 48 9.28 9.49 3.34
C GLN A 48 8.91 10.16 2.01
N ASN A 49 9.62 11.21 1.62
CA ASN A 49 9.45 11.87 0.33
C ASN A 49 10.09 11.10 -0.84
N VAL A 50 10.79 10.01 -0.55
CA VAL A 50 11.50 9.18 -1.54
C VAL A 50 11.06 7.71 -1.48
N SER A 51 10.78 7.18 -0.29
CA SER A 51 10.49 5.75 -0.05
C SER A 51 9.30 5.20 -0.84
N GLY A 52 8.34 6.05 -1.23
CA GLY A 52 7.16 5.67 -2.01
C GLY A 52 7.31 5.72 -3.54
N TYR A 53 8.49 6.08 -4.06
CA TYR A 53 8.73 6.26 -5.49
C TYR A 53 9.69 5.19 -6.04
N PRO A 54 9.61 4.83 -7.34
CA PRO A 54 10.66 4.04 -7.98
C PRO A 54 12.01 4.75 -7.85
N THR A 55 13.03 3.97 -7.45
CA THR A 55 14.38 4.49 -7.23
C THR A 55 15.42 3.72 -8.01
N ALA A 56 16.50 4.42 -8.35
CA ALA A 56 17.70 3.86 -8.95
C ALA A 56 18.95 4.41 -8.25
N SER A 57 20.07 3.70 -8.39
CA SER A 57 21.35 4.22 -7.92
C SER A 57 21.90 5.26 -8.89
N PRO A 58 22.44 6.39 -8.38
CA PRO A 58 23.06 7.39 -9.23
C PRO A 58 24.40 6.89 -9.78
N VAL A 59 24.79 7.45 -10.92
CA VAL A 59 26.15 7.31 -11.43
C VAL A 59 27.04 8.28 -10.67
N VAL A 60 28.09 7.75 -10.04
CA VAL A 60 29.06 8.54 -9.26
C VAL A 60 30.42 8.45 -9.93
N LYS A 61 30.97 9.61 -10.27
CA LYS A 61 32.35 9.78 -10.75
C LYS A 61 33.09 10.61 -9.72
N SER A 62 34.15 10.06 -9.12
CA SER A 62 34.97 10.79 -8.17
C SER A 62 36.44 10.62 -8.50
N GLU A 63 37.13 11.74 -8.65
CA GLU A 63 38.56 11.82 -8.96
C GLU A 63 39.22 12.89 -8.08
N ASP A 64 40.28 12.50 -7.38
CA ASP A 64 41.03 13.31 -6.39
C ASP A 64 40.15 13.93 -5.29
N CYS A 65 39.68 15.16 -5.51
CA CYS A 65 38.85 15.94 -4.59
C CYS A 65 37.58 16.44 -5.29
N SER A 66 37.24 15.88 -6.45
CA SER A 66 36.06 16.25 -7.22
C SER A 66 35.07 15.10 -7.26
N VAL A 67 33.80 15.45 -7.36
CA VAL A 67 32.70 14.51 -7.55
C VAL A 67 31.75 15.06 -8.61
N SER A 68 31.25 14.16 -9.44
CA SER A 68 30.04 14.35 -10.23
C SER A 68 29.10 13.18 -9.94
N MET A 69 27.89 13.49 -9.49
CA MET A 69 26.85 12.50 -9.24
C MET A 69 25.60 12.88 -10.02
N TYR A 70 25.05 11.96 -10.79
CA TYR A 70 23.88 12.24 -11.63
C TYR A 70 23.01 11.00 -11.83
N CYS A 71 21.78 11.25 -12.29
CA CYS A 71 20.84 10.21 -12.65
C CYS A 71 20.81 10.02 -14.16
N GLU A 72 20.66 8.77 -14.61
CA GLU A 72 20.39 8.47 -16.01
C GLU A 72 18.87 8.51 -16.27
N GLY A 73 18.48 8.94 -17.47
CA GLY A 73 17.07 9.05 -17.87
C GLY A 73 16.34 10.21 -17.19
N ASP A 74 15.04 10.00 -16.94
CA ASP A 74 14.12 11.04 -16.43
C ASP A 74 14.02 11.08 -14.89
N TYR A 75 14.95 10.42 -14.20
CA TYR A 75 14.98 10.39 -12.74
C TYR A 75 15.50 11.73 -12.17
N SER A 76 14.94 12.13 -11.04
CA SER A 76 15.40 13.27 -10.26
C SER A 76 16.43 12.85 -9.21
N LEU A 77 17.58 13.52 -9.18
CA LEU A 77 18.59 13.33 -8.17
C LEU A 77 18.15 13.99 -6.85
N VAL A 78 18.23 13.22 -5.77
CA VAL A 78 18.06 13.69 -4.38
C VAL A 78 19.32 13.39 -3.61
N VAL A 79 19.88 14.41 -2.95
CA VAL A 79 21.08 14.31 -2.12
C VAL A 79 20.70 14.53 -0.67
N PHE A 80 21.01 13.55 0.18
CA PHE A 80 20.85 13.60 1.62
C PHE A 80 22.13 14.06 2.29
N ASP A 81 22.00 15.08 3.12
CA ASP A 81 22.96 15.46 4.14
C ASP A 81 22.61 14.81 5.48
N GLU A 82 23.24 15.21 6.59
CA GLU A 82 22.88 14.71 7.93
C GLU A 82 21.45 15.09 8.35
N GLU A 83 21.09 16.36 8.21
CA GLU A 83 19.81 16.90 8.68
C GLU A 83 18.86 17.35 7.54
N THR A 84 19.41 17.56 6.34
CA THR A 84 18.67 18.13 5.21
C THR A 84 18.78 17.24 3.98
N ALA A 85 17.84 17.41 3.05
CA ALA A 85 17.92 16.82 1.73
C ALA A 85 17.66 17.89 0.68
N THR A 86 18.38 17.80 -0.44
CA THR A 86 18.26 18.71 -1.58
C THR A 86 17.82 17.92 -2.80
N VAL A 87 16.72 18.37 -3.43
CA VAL A 87 16.25 17.82 -4.70
C VAL A 87 16.88 18.62 -5.84
N LEU A 88 17.77 17.98 -6.59
CA LEU A 88 18.46 18.60 -7.73
C LEU A 88 17.72 18.32 -9.05
N GLY A 89 16.75 17.42 -9.08
CA GLY A 89 15.99 17.12 -10.29
C GLY A 89 16.89 16.50 -11.36
N ALA A 90 16.81 16.99 -12.60
CA ALA A 90 17.63 16.49 -13.71
C ALA A 90 19.10 16.96 -13.66
N TYR A 91 19.48 17.81 -12.70
CA TYR A 91 20.84 18.34 -12.59
C TYR A 91 21.76 17.38 -11.84
N SER A 92 23.03 17.37 -12.24
CA SER A 92 24.12 16.70 -11.51
C SER A 92 24.47 17.44 -10.22
N ALA A 93 24.88 16.68 -9.20
CA ALA A 93 25.62 17.21 -8.06
C ALA A 93 27.11 17.22 -8.40
N ASP A 94 27.59 18.35 -8.89
CA ASP A 94 29.01 18.57 -9.18
C ASP A 94 29.64 19.35 -8.03
N GLY A 95 30.68 18.78 -7.43
CA GLY A 95 31.25 19.33 -6.21
C GLY A 95 32.72 19.07 -6.00
N ILE A 96 33.28 19.83 -5.06
CA ILE A 96 34.68 19.75 -4.64
C ILE A 96 34.72 19.51 -3.14
N CYS A 97 35.48 18.52 -2.71
CA CYS A 97 35.76 18.24 -1.31
C CYS A 97 36.76 19.26 -0.78
N ASP A 98 36.39 19.98 0.29
CA ASP A 98 37.33 20.84 1.01
C ASP A 98 38.19 19.98 1.97
N PRO A 99 39.50 19.83 1.71
CA PRO A 99 40.35 18.94 2.50
C PRO A 99 40.57 19.42 3.95
N ARG A 100 40.18 20.66 4.29
CA ARG A 100 40.37 21.20 5.65
C ARG A 100 39.25 20.82 6.61
N ASN A 101 38.00 20.84 6.12
CA ASN A 101 36.81 20.53 6.93
C ASN A 101 36.13 19.22 6.51
N GLN A 102 36.61 18.58 5.44
CA GLN A 102 36.09 17.32 4.90
C GLN A 102 34.60 17.41 4.51
N LYS A 103 34.20 18.58 3.99
CA LYS A 103 32.84 18.84 3.48
C LYS A 103 32.83 19.02 1.97
N TRP A 104 31.73 18.61 1.33
CA TRP A 104 31.50 18.85 -0.09
C TRP A 104 30.99 20.26 -0.32
N GLN A 105 31.57 20.98 -1.28
CA GLN A 105 31.05 22.22 -1.84
C GLN A 105 30.44 21.90 -3.20
N VAL A 106 29.11 21.87 -3.28
CA VAL A 106 28.37 21.41 -4.46
C VAL A 106 27.61 22.57 -5.10
N ASP A 107 27.70 22.69 -6.41
CA ASP A 107 26.81 23.60 -7.14
C ASP A 107 25.44 22.93 -7.29
N THR A 108 24.43 23.51 -6.64
CA THR A 108 23.05 23.00 -6.66
C THR A 108 22.23 23.54 -7.83
N GLY A 109 22.83 24.37 -8.70
CA GLY A 109 22.13 25.01 -9.82
C GLY A 109 21.11 26.08 -9.38
N SER A 110 21.04 26.40 -8.09
CA SER A 110 20.10 27.37 -7.51
C SER A 110 20.46 28.83 -7.79
N GLY A 111 21.64 29.10 -8.34
CA GLY A 111 22.16 30.45 -8.58
C GLY A 111 22.66 31.17 -7.31
N ALA A 112 22.55 30.53 -6.13
CA ALA A 112 23.03 31.06 -4.85
C ALA A 112 24.51 30.76 -4.56
N GLY A 113 25.20 30.06 -5.48
CA GLY A 113 26.59 29.61 -5.32
C GLY A 113 26.69 28.19 -4.77
N PHE A 114 27.88 27.83 -4.27
CA PHE A 114 28.13 26.50 -3.70
C PHE A 114 27.39 26.31 -2.38
N THR A 115 26.76 25.14 -2.23
CA THR A 115 26.14 24.68 -1.00
C THR A 115 27.07 23.67 -0.33
N SER A 116 27.27 23.82 0.98
CA SER A 116 28.12 22.91 1.76
C SER A 116 27.31 21.73 2.27
N PHE A 117 27.84 20.52 2.11
CA PHE A 117 27.25 19.26 2.61
C PHE A 117 28.26 18.50 3.48
N ASP A 118 27.84 17.98 4.62
CA ASP A 118 28.66 17.11 5.47
C ASP A 118 28.84 15.72 4.85
N ARG A 119 27.84 15.27 4.08
CA ARG A 119 27.90 14.04 3.28
C ARG A 119 27.12 14.17 1.98
N LEU A 120 27.55 13.43 0.96
CA LEU A 120 26.87 13.38 -0.34
C LEU A 120 26.25 12.00 -0.57
N PHE A 121 25.11 11.74 0.05
CA PHE A 121 24.40 10.46 -0.09
C PHE A 121 23.27 10.64 -1.10
N GLY A 122 23.45 10.14 -2.32
CA GLY A 122 22.52 10.43 -3.42
C GLY A 122 21.68 9.23 -3.83
N ILE A 123 20.44 9.50 -4.25
CA ILE A 123 19.55 8.53 -4.88
C ILE A 123 18.83 9.15 -6.08
N CYS A 124 18.54 8.35 -7.08
CA CYS A 124 17.70 8.74 -8.21
C CYS A 124 16.25 8.35 -7.92
N VAL A 125 15.34 9.31 -8.03
CA VAL A 125 13.92 9.14 -7.70
C VAL A 125 13.10 9.51 -8.92
N ASN A 126 12.23 8.62 -9.37
CA ASN A 126 11.29 8.94 -10.43
C ASN A 126 10.06 9.64 -9.82
N TYR A 127 10.08 10.97 -9.81
CA TYR A 127 8.92 11.80 -9.41
C TYR A 127 7.88 11.98 -10.52
N VAL A 128 8.17 11.52 -11.75
CA VAL A 128 7.13 11.48 -12.78
C VAL A 128 6.10 10.46 -12.32
N PRO A 129 4.82 10.85 -12.19
CA PRO A 129 3.79 9.88 -11.84
C PRO A 129 3.78 8.84 -12.97
N THR A 130 4.22 7.61 -12.69
CA THR A 130 3.97 6.47 -13.57
C THR A 130 2.46 6.25 -13.73
N CYS A 131 1.65 6.86 -12.85
CA CYS A 131 0.22 6.85 -12.91
C CYS A 131 -0.42 8.21 -12.58
N ALA A 132 -1.40 8.62 -13.40
CA ALA A 132 -2.15 9.87 -13.20
C ALA A 132 -3.06 9.84 -11.95
N CYS A 133 -3.30 8.65 -11.38
CA CYS A 133 -4.14 8.42 -10.22
C CYS A 133 -3.29 8.06 -9.01
N THR A 134 -3.64 8.62 -7.85
CA THR A 134 -2.93 8.35 -6.60
C THR A 134 -3.28 6.96 -6.09
N TYR A 135 -2.28 6.16 -5.71
CA TYR A 135 -2.49 4.91 -4.99
C TYR A 135 -1.44 4.72 -3.89
N HIS A 136 -1.77 3.92 -2.90
CA HIS A 136 -0.88 3.54 -1.81
C HIS A 136 -0.83 2.03 -1.69
N VAL A 137 0.34 1.51 -1.38
CA VAL A 137 0.58 0.09 -1.15
C VAL A 137 0.77 -0.13 0.35
N ILE A 138 0.09 -1.12 0.90
CA ILE A 138 0.27 -1.56 2.29
C ILE A 138 1.33 -2.66 2.27
N ASN A 139 2.51 -2.36 2.81
CA ASN A 139 3.59 -3.34 2.93
C ASN A 139 3.59 -4.07 4.27
N ASN A 140 3.01 -3.46 5.31
CA ASN A 140 3.06 -3.96 6.68
C ASN A 140 1.95 -3.34 7.55
N ASP A 141 1.83 -3.85 8.78
CA ASP A 141 0.82 -3.41 9.76
C ASP A 141 0.93 -1.93 10.15
N ALA A 142 2.15 -1.35 10.16
CA ALA A 142 2.35 0.04 10.54
C ALA A 142 1.80 0.99 9.46
N GLU A 143 2.08 0.70 8.20
CA GLU A 143 1.50 1.42 7.06
C GLU A 143 -0.01 1.23 6.96
N ALA A 144 -0.51 0.02 7.22
CA ALA A 144 -1.95 -0.22 7.28
C ALA A 144 -2.62 0.70 8.30
N LYS A 145 -2.02 0.88 9.48
CA LYS A 145 -2.52 1.79 10.51
C LYS A 145 -2.47 3.25 10.07
N GLU A 146 -1.39 3.68 9.44
CA GLU A 146 -1.28 5.05 8.96
C GLU A 146 -2.34 5.36 7.90
N LEU A 147 -2.49 4.48 6.91
CA LEU A 147 -3.36 4.68 5.76
C LEU A 147 -4.85 4.46 6.08
N LEU A 148 -5.16 3.53 7.00
CA LEU A 148 -6.53 3.04 7.20
C LEU A 148 -7.13 3.40 8.57
N SER A 149 -6.40 4.05 9.49
CA SER A 149 -6.91 4.33 10.85
C SER A 149 -8.15 5.22 10.91
N SER A 150 -8.37 6.05 9.88
CA SER A 150 -9.55 6.89 9.73
C SER A 150 -10.71 6.17 9.01
N HIS A 151 -10.48 4.98 8.44
CA HIS A 151 -11.49 4.23 7.71
C HIS A 151 -12.56 3.70 8.66
N VAL A 152 -13.83 3.72 8.24
CA VAL A 152 -14.97 3.27 9.07
C VAL A 152 -14.85 1.80 9.51
N GLU A 153 -14.15 1.00 8.70
CA GLU A 153 -13.91 -0.42 8.98
C GLU A 153 -12.59 -0.69 9.71
N TRP A 154 -11.84 0.33 10.10
CA TRP A 154 -10.57 0.19 10.83
C TRP A 154 -10.62 -0.79 12.02
N PRO A 155 -11.67 -0.82 12.87
CA PRO A 155 -11.74 -1.78 13.96
C PRO A 155 -11.66 -3.25 13.52
N MET A 156 -12.08 -3.54 12.28
CA MET A 156 -11.93 -4.86 11.65
C MET A 156 -10.60 -4.95 10.92
N LEU A 157 -10.25 -3.96 10.10
CA LEU A 157 -9.02 -3.96 9.30
C LEU A 157 -7.75 -4.10 10.15
N SER A 158 -7.74 -3.47 11.32
CA SER A 158 -6.64 -3.53 12.31
C SER A 158 -6.38 -4.92 12.90
N THR A 159 -7.29 -5.88 12.72
CA THR A 159 -7.12 -7.25 13.22
C THR A 159 -6.30 -8.12 12.29
N TYR A 160 -6.14 -7.71 11.03
CA TYR A 160 -5.38 -8.48 10.05
C TYR A 160 -3.89 -8.20 10.12
N LYS A 161 -3.12 -9.17 9.65
CA LYS A 161 -1.68 -9.04 9.38
C LYS A 161 -1.45 -8.71 7.92
N TYR A 162 -0.76 -7.62 7.64
CA TYR A 162 -0.53 -7.15 6.29
C TYR A 162 0.85 -7.54 5.77
N SER A 163 0.93 -7.71 4.46
CA SER A 163 2.13 -8.08 3.73
C SER A 163 2.18 -7.38 2.38
N THR A 164 3.39 -7.20 1.87
CA THR A 164 3.66 -6.58 0.58
C THR A 164 3.03 -7.36 -0.58
N PRO A 165 2.18 -6.73 -1.40
CA PRO A 165 1.70 -7.31 -2.65
C PRO A 165 2.78 -7.27 -3.74
N THR A 166 2.69 -8.18 -4.70
CA THR A 166 3.49 -8.14 -5.93
C THR A 166 2.68 -7.46 -7.04
N LEU A 167 3.10 -6.27 -7.48
CA LEU A 167 2.39 -5.53 -8.53
C LEU A 167 2.70 -6.13 -9.92
N ASN A 168 1.75 -6.01 -10.85
CA ASN A 168 1.96 -6.46 -12.23
C ASN A 168 2.88 -5.53 -13.04
N SER A 169 3.03 -4.28 -12.62
CA SER A 169 3.96 -3.32 -13.17
C SER A 169 4.41 -2.35 -12.09
N GLU A 170 5.73 -2.13 -12.01
CA GLU A 170 6.35 -1.11 -11.15
C GLU A 170 6.69 0.16 -11.95
N THR A 171 6.73 0.07 -13.28
CA THR A 171 7.13 1.15 -14.20
C THR A 171 5.94 1.84 -14.86
N GLU A 172 4.78 1.18 -14.92
CA GLU A 172 3.52 1.71 -15.45
C GLU A 172 2.47 1.74 -14.33
N CYS A 173 1.31 2.37 -14.57
CA CYS A 173 0.16 2.25 -13.69
C CYS A 173 -0.11 0.77 -13.37
N PRO A 174 -0.04 0.34 -12.09
CA PRO A 174 -0.45 -1.00 -11.76
C PRO A 174 -1.92 -1.16 -12.12
N THR A 175 -2.24 -2.28 -12.73
CA THR A 175 -3.62 -2.65 -13.04
C THR A 175 -4.05 -3.90 -12.29
N SER A 176 -3.11 -4.61 -11.65
CA SER A 176 -3.38 -5.77 -10.82
C SER A 176 -2.24 -6.01 -9.83
N PHE A 177 -2.49 -6.83 -8.81
CA PHE A 177 -1.45 -7.29 -7.90
C PHE A 177 -1.74 -8.71 -7.44
N GLU A 178 -0.70 -9.42 -7.00
CA GLU A 178 -0.75 -10.77 -6.47
C GLU A 178 -0.29 -10.83 -5.01
N CYS A 179 -0.84 -11.79 -4.28
CA CYS A 179 -0.50 -12.05 -2.89
C CYS A 179 0.23 -13.38 -2.73
N GLN A 180 1.04 -13.47 -1.69
CA GLN A 180 1.70 -14.73 -1.31
C GLN A 180 0.66 -15.80 -0.93
N GLU A 181 1.05 -17.07 -0.99
CA GLU A 181 0.18 -18.17 -0.59
C GLU A 181 -0.34 -17.97 0.85
N GLY A 182 -1.63 -18.23 1.06
CA GLY A 182 -2.30 -18.00 2.35
C GLY A 182 -2.60 -16.52 2.68
N HIS A 183 -2.44 -15.62 1.72
CA HIS A 183 -2.85 -14.22 1.83
C HIS A 183 -3.91 -13.88 0.78
N GLU A 184 -4.72 -12.89 1.11
CA GLU A 184 -5.82 -12.42 0.28
C GLU A 184 -5.66 -10.95 -0.08
N LYS A 185 -6.29 -10.58 -1.20
CA LYS A 185 -6.23 -9.24 -1.77
C LYS A 185 -7.23 -8.33 -1.06
N ILE A 186 -6.77 -7.14 -0.67
CA ILE A 186 -7.64 -6.08 -0.20
C ILE A 186 -7.44 -4.82 -1.04
N ILE A 187 -8.55 -4.20 -1.41
CA ILE A 187 -8.60 -2.89 -2.03
C ILE A 187 -9.48 -2.01 -1.16
N VAL A 188 -8.93 -0.93 -0.62
CA VAL A 188 -9.64 0.02 0.24
C VAL A 188 -9.66 1.38 -0.43
N ASN A 189 -10.80 2.07 -0.32
CA ASN A 189 -10.91 3.50 -0.64
C ASN A 189 -11.49 4.23 0.59
N GLU A 190 -11.90 5.50 0.43
CA GLU A 190 -12.41 6.29 1.55
C GLU A 190 -13.55 5.61 2.34
N TRP A 191 -14.50 4.95 1.66
CA TRP A 191 -15.77 4.51 2.26
C TRP A 191 -16.05 3.01 2.09
N PHE A 192 -15.19 2.28 1.41
CA PHE A 192 -15.45 0.91 1.00
C PHE A 192 -14.15 0.08 0.99
N SER A 193 -14.25 -1.17 1.43
CA SER A 193 -13.24 -2.19 1.20
C SER A 193 -13.81 -3.33 0.35
N ILE A 194 -13.09 -3.69 -0.70
CA ILE A 194 -13.41 -4.82 -1.56
C ILE A 194 -12.51 -5.99 -1.15
N TRP A 195 -13.15 -7.12 -0.88
CA TRP A 195 -12.53 -8.37 -0.48
C TRP A 195 -12.73 -9.39 -1.60
N GLU A 196 -11.64 -9.86 -2.22
CA GLU A 196 -11.58 -10.90 -3.26
C GLU A 196 -12.32 -10.72 -4.61
N GLY A 197 -11.79 -11.44 -5.61
CA GLY A 197 -12.38 -11.65 -6.95
C GLY A 197 -12.05 -10.58 -7.98
N ILE A 198 -11.94 -9.32 -7.56
CA ILE A 198 -11.53 -8.23 -8.46
C ILE A 198 -10.01 -8.16 -8.46
N THR A 199 -9.41 -8.69 -9.52
CA THR A 199 -7.96 -8.66 -9.71
C THR A 199 -7.49 -7.40 -10.42
N THR A 200 -8.40 -6.64 -11.02
CA THR A 200 -8.05 -5.54 -11.92
C THR A 200 -8.64 -4.20 -11.52
N PHE A 201 -7.82 -3.17 -11.63
CA PHE A 201 -8.19 -1.77 -11.49
C PHE A 201 -7.53 -0.96 -12.60
N GLU A 202 -8.14 0.16 -12.97
CA GLU A 202 -7.68 1.00 -14.07
C GLU A 202 -7.75 2.46 -13.67
N CYS A 203 -6.68 3.20 -13.94
CA CYS A 203 -6.64 4.64 -13.75
C CYS A 203 -7.19 5.35 -14.98
N MET A 204 -8.28 6.09 -14.81
CA MET A 204 -8.80 6.98 -15.84
C MET A 204 -8.00 8.28 -15.83
N SER A 205 -7.09 8.43 -16.79
CA SER A 205 -6.19 9.59 -16.91
C SER A 205 -6.92 10.94 -16.88
N ASP A 206 -8.07 11.01 -17.53
CA ASP A 206 -8.81 12.25 -17.77
C ASP A 206 -9.47 12.78 -16.49
N THR A 207 -9.96 11.88 -15.65
CA THR A 207 -10.63 12.22 -14.39
C THR A 207 -9.74 12.03 -13.17
N LYS A 208 -8.52 11.48 -13.36
CA LYS A 208 -7.59 11.07 -12.29
C LYS A 208 -8.26 10.19 -11.25
N ALA A 209 -9.06 9.22 -11.72
CA ALA A 209 -9.87 8.40 -10.84
C ALA A 209 -9.73 6.91 -11.16
N TRP A 210 -9.86 6.08 -10.13
CA TRP A 210 -9.77 4.62 -10.27
C TRP A 210 -11.12 3.99 -10.59
N THR A 211 -11.10 3.04 -11.52
CA THR A 211 -12.16 2.05 -11.75
C THR A 211 -11.68 0.70 -11.22
N VAL A 212 -12.51 -0.04 -10.48
CA VAL A 212 -12.15 -1.32 -9.87
C VAL A 212 -13.13 -2.40 -10.37
N GLY A 213 -12.66 -3.33 -11.20
CA GLY A 213 -13.48 -4.39 -11.79
C GLY A 213 -14.62 -3.88 -12.71
N LEU A 214 -15.67 -4.71 -12.87
CA LEU A 214 -16.82 -4.43 -13.74
C LEU A 214 -17.89 -3.51 -13.11
N TYR A 215 -17.73 -3.17 -11.84
CA TYR A 215 -18.67 -2.27 -11.19
C TYR A 215 -18.28 -0.83 -11.50
N PRO A 216 -19.21 0.02 -11.97
CA PRO A 216 -18.96 1.44 -12.13
C PRO A 216 -18.87 2.07 -10.73
N PHE A 217 -17.73 1.88 -10.08
CA PHE A 217 -17.40 2.62 -8.88
C PHE A 217 -17.25 4.08 -9.29
N PRO A 218 -17.97 5.02 -8.65
CA PRO A 218 -17.83 6.43 -8.99
C PRO A 218 -16.42 6.88 -8.65
N ASN A 219 -15.75 7.49 -9.65
CA ASN A 219 -14.47 8.17 -9.62
C ASN A 219 -13.92 8.45 -8.20
N LYS A 220 -12.96 7.64 -7.73
CA LYS A 220 -12.30 7.86 -6.42
C LYS A 220 -10.91 8.45 -6.58
N ALA A 221 -10.59 9.40 -5.71
CA ALA A 221 -9.36 10.19 -5.74
C ALA A 221 -8.10 9.38 -5.39
N TYR A 222 -8.25 8.30 -4.63
CA TYR A 222 -7.14 7.39 -4.32
C TYR A 222 -7.61 5.95 -4.09
N LEU A 223 -6.64 5.04 -4.15
CA LEU A 223 -6.82 3.61 -3.96
C LEU A 223 -5.72 3.10 -3.02
N VAL A 224 -6.08 2.32 -2.01
CA VAL A 224 -5.12 1.64 -1.12
C VAL A 224 -5.19 0.14 -1.42
N ILE A 225 -4.06 -0.47 -1.74
CA ILE A 225 -3.96 -1.90 -2.07
C ILE A 225 -3.04 -2.61 -1.10
N GLY A 226 -3.35 -3.87 -0.80
CA GLY A 226 -2.50 -4.68 0.07
C GLY A 226 -2.84 -6.15 0.01
N CYS A 227 -1.97 -6.93 0.65
CA CYS A 227 -2.24 -8.32 0.96
C CYS A 227 -2.42 -8.46 2.46
N TYR A 228 -3.43 -9.21 2.88
CA TYR A 228 -3.63 -9.53 4.28
C TYR A 228 -3.62 -11.04 4.47
N LYS A 229 -3.02 -11.48 5.57
CA LYS A 229 -3.05 -12.88 5.98
C LYS A 229 -4.44 -13.17 6.50
N THR A 230 -5.11 -14.13 5.87
CA THR A 230 -6.21 -14.80 6.53
C THR A 230 -5.60 -15.70 7.58
N GLU A 231 -5.41 -15.15 8.78
CA GLU A 231 -5.29 -16.04 9.92
C GLU A 231 -6.55 -16.92 9.92
N THR A 232 -6.35 -18.24 9.94
CA THR A 232 -7.41 -19.22 10.19
C THR A 232 -8.24 -18.65 11.32
N CYS A 233 -9.50 -18.25 11.09
CA CYS A 233 -10.23 -17.51 12.10
C CYS A 233 -10.13 -18.28 13.41
N GLU A 234 -9.80 -17.55 14.47
CA GLU A 234 -9.54 -18.16 15.75
C GLU A 234 -10.78 -18.99 16.09
N SER A 235 -10.66 -20.32 16.12
CA SER A 235 -11.82 -21.19 16.39
C SER A 235 -12.44 -20.92 17.77
N SER A 236 -11.76 -20.14 18.61
CA SER A 236 -12.18 -19.54 19.87
C SER A 236 -13.14 -18.36 19.73
N ILE A 237 -13.22 -17.71 18.57
CA ILE A 237 -14.04 -16.52 18.30
C ILE A 237 -15.13 -16.91 17.28
N PRO A 238 -16.29 -17.44 17.73
CA PRO A 238 -17.32 -17.90 16.82
C PRO A 238 -18.03 -16.71 16.16
N CYS A 239 -17.99 -16.63 14.83
CA CYS A 239 -18.99 -15.84 14.13
C CYS A 239 -20.37 -16.49 14.38
N SER A 240 -21.31 -15.71 14.91
CA SER A 240 -22.64 -16.19 15.22
C SER A 240 -23.48 -16.27 13.95
N TYR A 241 -24.04 -17.44 13.65
CA TYR A 241 -25.06 -17.61 12.63
C TYR A 241 -26.14 -18.55 13.14
N LYS A 242 -27.35 -18.45 12.56
CA LYS A 242 -28.45 -19.35 12.90
C LYS A 242 -29.21 -19.77 11.65
N ALA A 243 -29.30 -21.08 11.41
CA ALA A 243 -30.30 -21.62 10.51
C ALA A 243 -31.64 -21.63 11.27
N VAL A 244 -32.63 -20.89 10.76
CA VAL A 244 -33.87 -20.63 11.49
C VAL A 244 -34.79 -21.85 11.39
N GLU A 245 -34.92 -22.57 12.51
CA GLU A 245 -35.80 -23.74 12.62
C GLU A 245 -37.22 -23.35 13.05
N ASN A 246 -37.34 -22.34 13.92
CA ASN A 246 -38.62 -21.86 14.43
C ASN A 246 -38.66 -20.32 14.35
N PRO A 247 -39.04 -19.75 13.21
CA PRO A 247 -38.98 -18.31 13.00
C PRO A 247 -39.98 -17.53 13.85
N GLU A 248 -41.06 -18.14 14.34
CA GLU A 248 -41.98 -17.49 15.29
C GLU A 248 -41.28 -17.14 16.60
N ILE A 249 -40.30 -17.93 17.01
CA ILE A 249 -39.48 -17.68 18.21
C ILE A 249 -38.21 -16.91 17.83
N ASP A 250 -37.50 -17.40 16.82
CA ASP A 250 -36.16 -16.94 16.46
C ASP A 250 -36.16 -15.55 15.84
N LEU A 251 -37.22 -15.20 15.12
CA LEU A 251 -37.40 -13.93 14.43
C LEU A 251 -38.60 -13.14 14.98
N ALA A 252 -39.08 -13.48 16.18
CA ALA A 252 -40.24 -12.87 16.83
C ALA A 252 -40.17 -11.33 16.81
N ASN A 253 -38.99 -10.77 17.08
CA ASN A 253 -38.76 -9.34 17.18
C ASN A 253 -38.24 -8.70 15.88
N HIS A 254 -37.99 -9.48 14.83
CA HIS A 254 -37.42 -8.97 13.59
C HIS A 254 -38.53 -8.32 12.74
N HIS A 255 -38.44 -7.01 12.53
CA HIS A 255 -39.52 -6.24 11.91
C HIS A 255 -39.79 -6.67 10.48
N PHE A 256 -38.74 -6.90 9.68
CA PHE A 256 -38.89 -7.38 8.31
C PHE A 256 -39.58 -8.76 8.24
N TYR A 257 -39.22 -9.68 9.14
CA TYR A 257 -39.87 -10.98 9.21
C TYR A 257 -41.37 -10.82 9.46
N GLN A 258 -41.74 -10.07 10.50
CA GLN A 258 -43.14 -9.90 10.91
C GLN A 258 -44.01 -9.30 9.81
N THR A 259 -43.48 -8.32 9.08
CA THR A 259 -44.23 -7.54 8.08
C THR A 259 -44.26 -8.21 6.71
N ASN A 260 -43.17 -8.87 6.31
CA ASN A 260 -43.00 -9.33 4.92
C ASN A 260 -42.94 -10.83 4.76
N ILE A 261 -42.43 -11.59 5.75
CA ILE A 261 -42.12 -13.02 5.58
C ILE A 261 -43.06 -13.93 6.36
N SER A 262 -43.53 -13.51 7.54
CA SER A 262 -44.30 -14.32 8.51
C SER A 262 -45.52 -15.03 7.91
N LYS A 263 -46.16 -14.43 6.89
CA LYS A 263 -47.31 -15.00 6.19
C LYS A 263 -47.00 -16.12 5.19
N TYR A 264 -45.73 -16.36 4.85
CA TYR A 264 -45.33 -17.34 3.84
C TYR A 264 -44.78 -18.61 4.47
N TYR A 265 -44.88 -19.74 3.77
CA TYR A 265 -44.24 -20.99 4.20
C TYR A 265 -42.73 -20.83 4.24
N HIS A 266 -42.10 -21.45 5.24
CA HIS A 266 -40.66 -21.41 5.43
C HIS A 266 -40.09 -22.78 5.81
N SER A 267 -38.78 -22.92 5.72
CA SER A 267 -38.01 -24.06 6.22
C SER A 267 -36.59 -23.62 6.63
N PRO A 268 -35.91 -24.35 7.52
CA PRO A 268 -34.51 -24.09 7.81
C PRO A 268 -33.65 -24.36 6.57
N PRO A 269 -32.66 -23.50 6.27
CA PRO A 269 -31.70 -23.79 5.22
C PRO A 269 -30.75 -24.90 5.67
N GLN A 270 -30.27 -25.68 4.70
CA GLN A 270 -29.16 -26.60 4.96
C GLN A 270 -27.85 -25.82 4.98
N THR A 271 -27.02 -26.05 5.99
CA THR A 271 -25.71 -25.42 6.12
C THR A 271 -24.60 -26.45 6.14
N ILE A 272 -23.51 -26.15 5.44
CA ILE A 272 -22.30 -26.96 5.37
C ILE A 272 -21.16 -26.09 5.89
N LEU A 273 -20.66 -26.41 7.07
CA LEU A 273 -19.39 -25.86 7.57
C LEU A 273 -18.26 -26.61 6.88
N SER A 274 -17.32 -25.88 6.28
CA SER A 274 -16.17 -26.51 5.65
C SER A 274 -15.28 -27.20 6.70
N GLU A 275 -14.97 -28.47 6.47
CA GLU A 275 -14.11 -29.26 7.37
C GLU A 275 -12.66 -28.77 7.34
N THR A 276 -12.21 -28.25 6.19
CA THR A 276 -10.86 -27.74 5.96
C THR A 276 -10.73 -26.27 6.35
N ASP A 277 -11.80 -25.50 6.22
CA ASP A 277 -11.85 -24.08 6.56
C ASP A 277 -13.04 -23.84 7.50
N LYS A 278 -12.82 -24.00 8.81
CA LYS A 278 -13.86 -23.84 9.85
C LYS A 278 -14.50 -22.45 9.89
N CYS A 279 -13.98 -21.52 9.12
CA CYS A 279 -14.45 -20.15 9.00
C CYS A 279 -15.30 -19.95 7.75
N ARG A 280 -15.50 -20.98 6.94
CA ARG A 280 -16.35 -20.96 5.76
C ARG A 280 -17.63 -21.72 6.02
N LEU A 281 -18.74 -21.01 5.83
CA LEU A 281 -20.09 -21.51 5.92
C LEU A 281 -20.72 -21.44 4.53
N GLU A 282 -21.20 -22.57 4.04
CA GLU A 282 -21.96 -22.63 2.80
C GLU A 282 -23.42 -22.92 3.12
N PHE A 283 -24.33 -22.07 2.66
CA PHE A 283 -25.75 -22.39 2.64
C PHE A 283 -26.00 -23.19 1.39
N ALA A 284 -26.34 -24.46 1.59
CA ALA A 284 -26.87 -25.27 0.50
C ALA A 284 -28.20 -24.65 0.04
N ASP A 285 -28.39 -24.63 -1.27
CA ASP A 285 -29.57 -24.05 -1.91
C ASP A 285 -30.87 -24.53 -1.26
N CYS A 286 -31.77 -23.58 -1.00
CA CYS A 286 -33.15 -23.90 -0.66
C CYS A 286 -33.77 -24.71 -1.80
N VAL A 287 -34.47 -25.80 -1.47
CA VAL A 287 -35.16 -26.61 -2.47
C VAL A 287 -36.23 -25.76 -3.13
N SER A 288 -36.23 -25.69 -4.47
CA SER A 288 -37.25 -24.93 -5.22
C SER A 288 -38.66 -25.35 -4.77
N PRO A 289 -39.58 -24.41 -4.52
CA PRO A 289 -39.59 -23.00 -4.93
C PRO A 289 -39.03 -21.99 -3.90
N TYR A 290 -38.38 -22.46 -2.84
CA TYR A 290 -37.95 -21.60 -1.75
C TYR A 290 -36.77 -20.70 -2.16
N ALA A 291 -36.78 -19.44 -1.71
CA ALA A 291 -35.67 -18.50 -1.80
C ALA A 291 -34.94 -18.42 -0.45
N LEU A 292 -33.61 -18.29 -0.46
CA LEU A 292 -32.85 -18.09 0.76
C LEU A 292 -32.87 -16.61 1.15
N ILE A 293 -33.24 -16.33 2.39
CA ILE A 293 -33.21 -14.99 2.97
C ILE A 293 -32.20 -14.99 4.11
N LEU A 294 -31.25 -14.06 4.06
CA LEU A 294 -30.39 -13.76 5.21
C LEU A 294 -30.86 -12.46 5.86
N LEU A 295 -31.01 -12.52 7.17
CA LEU A 295 -31.59 -11.49 8.02
C LEU A 295 -30.62 -11.15 9.14
N ASP A 296 -30.35 -9.87 9.37
CA ASP A 296 -29.43 -9.45 10.43
C ASP A 296 -30.10 -8.66 11.56
N ASP A 297 -29.36 -8.54 12.66
CA ASP A 297 -29.31 -7.43 13.62
C ASP A 297 -30.28 -6.26 13.47
N TYR A 298 -30.13 -5.63 12.31
CA TYR A 298 -30.49 -4.27 12.00
C TYR A 298 -31.56 -4.25 10.90
N ASP A 299 -32.31 -5.34 10.76
CA ASP A 299 -33.31 -5.56 9.72
C ASP A 299 -32.73 -5.46 8.29
N ARG A 300 -31.42 -5.63 8.10
CA ARG A 300 -30.84 -5.72 6.75
C ARG A 300 -31.16 -7.08 6.17
N VAL A 301 -31.66 -7.06 4.94
CA VAL A 301 -32.16 -8.25 4.25
C VAL A 301 -31.35 -8.47 3.00
N LEU A 302 -30.86 -9.69 2.86
CA LEU A 302 -30.26 -10.19 1.64
C LEU A 302 -31.17 -11.28 1.09
N VAL A 303 -31.76 -11.04 -0.07
CA VAL A 303 -32.59 -12.02 -0.77
C VAL A 303 -31.74 -12.70 -1.83
N HIS A 304 -31.57 -14.01 -1.70
CA HIS A 304 -30.84 -14.81 -2.66
C HIS A 304 -31.78 -15.69 -3.49
N LEU A 305 -31.61 -15.62 -4.80
CA LEU A 305 -32.34 -16.44 -5.75
C LEU A 305 -31.44 -17.58 -6.22
N LYS A 306 -32.03 -18.77 -6.36
CA LYS A 306 -31.33 -19.99 -6.78
C LYS A 306 -30.50 -19.84 -8.07
N SER A 307 -30.89 -18.92 -8.97
CA SER A 307 -30.13 -18.65 -10.20
C SER A 307 -28.74 -18.06 -9.96
N TRP A 308 -28.38 -17.69 -8.73
CA TRP A 308 -27.11 -17.06 -8.37
C TRP A 308 -26.10 -18.02 -7.70
N GLY A 309 -26.41 -19.33 -7.60
CA GLY A 309 -25.51 -20.35 -7.05
C GLY A 309 -25.55 -20.46 -5.52
N ASN A 310 -24.63 -21.21 -4.89
CA ASN A 310 -24.63 -21.36 -3.42
C ASN A 310 -24.18 -20.07 -2.72
N VAL A 311 -24.67 -19.85 -1.49
CA VAL A 311 -24.27 -18.70 -0.68
C VAL A 311 -23.12 -19.09 0.21
N VAL A 312 -21.98 -18.43 0.03
CA VAL A 312 -20.79 -18.65 0.86
C VAL A 312 -20.62 -17.45 1.78
N GLY A 313 -20.60 -17.74 3.08
CA GLY A 313 -20.21 -16.82 4.14
C GLY A 313 -18.82 -17.16 4.64
N LYS A 314 -17.99 -16.15 4.85
CA LYS A 314 -16.67 -16.28 5.46
C LYS A 314 -16.61 -15.51 6.77
N CYS A 315 -16.26 -16.19 7.85
CA CYS A 315 -16.03 -15.61 9.16
C CYS A 315 -14.67 -14.90 9.15
N LEU A 316 -14.75 -13.58 9.29
CA LEU A 316 -13.62 -12.67 9.38
C LEU A 316 -13.17 -12.49 10.83
N ALA A 317 -11.94 -12.03 11.01
CA ALA A 317 -11.44 -11.60 12.31
C ALA A 317 -12.33 -10.49 12.89
N GLY A 318 -12.63 -10.58 14.20
CA GLY A 318 -13.57 -9.69 14.88
C GLY A 318 -15.05 -10.13 14.81
N SER A 319 -15.32 -11.42 14.59
CA SER A 319 -16.67 -12.03 14.65
C SER A 319 -17.65 -11.44 13.64
N LYS A 320 -17.22 -11.22 12.40
CA LYS A 320 -18.10 -10.75 11.31
C LYS A 320 -18.12 -11.74 10.17
N TRP A 321 -19.29 -11.94 9.58
CA TRP A 321 -19.47 -12.67 8.35
C TRP A 321 -19.34 -11.76 7.15
N LEU A 322 -18.53 -12.15 6.18
CA LEU A 322 -18.53 -11.62 4.82
C LEU A 322 -19.34 -12.56 3.93
N VAL A 323 -20.43 -12.09 3.36
CA VAL A 323 -21.31 -12.86 2.47
C VAL A 323 -21.32 -12.23 1.07
N TYR A 324 -21.22 -13.08 0.05
CA TYR A 324 -20.99 -12.68 -1.37
C TYR A 324 -19.80 -11.75 -1.58
N ASN A 325 -18.87 -11.67 -0.63
CA ASN A 325 -17.72 -10.78 -0.71
C ASN A 325 -18.06 -9.28 -0.71
N GLN A 326 -19.29 -8.90 -0.31
CA GLN A 326 -19.76 -7.49 -0.33
C GLN A 326 -20.52 -7.11 0.94
N TYR A 327 -21.14 -8.08 1.60
CA TYR A 327 -22.02 -7.81 2.73
C TYR A 327 -21.39 -8.30 4.01
N THR A 328 -21.09 -7.37 4.92
CA THR A 328 -20.61 -7.72 6.26
C THR A 328 -21.77 -7.76 7.26
N PHE A 329 -21.91 -8.88 7.96
CA PHE A 329 -22.87 -9.09 9.04
C PHE A 329 -22.12 -9.37 10.34
N LYS A 330 -22.53 -8.80 11.47
CA LYS A 330 -22.00 -9.25 12.79
C LYS A 330 -22.54 -10.63 13.14
N GLN A 331 -23.83 -10.80 12.90
CA GLN A 331 -24.54 -12.07 12.98
C GLN A 331 -25.69 -12.02 11.99
N PHE A 332 -26.12 -13.18 11.51
CA PHE A 332 -27.28 -13.26 10.65
C PHE A 332 -28.01 -14.60 10.82
N ASN A 333 -29.28 -14.57 10.47
CA ASN A 333 -30.23 -15.67 10.48
C ASN A 333 -30.55 -16.04 9.03
N GLY A 334 -30.40 -17.32 8.68
CA GLY A 334 -30.77 -17.85 7.37
C GLY A 334 -32.12 -18.57 7.42
N ILE A 335 -33.02 -18.25 6.48
CA ILE A 335 -34.33 -18.90 6.36
C ILE A 335 -34.68 -19.14 4.89
N CYS A 336 -35.22 -20.32 4.56
CA CYS A 336 -35.77 -20.59 3.24
C CYS A 336 -37.25 -20.21 3.23
N VAL A 337 -37.70 -19.40 2.25
CA VAL A 337 -39.08 -18.89 2.18
C VAL A 337 -39.70 -19.18 0.82
N ASP A 338 -40.92 -19.76 0.81
CA ASP A 338 -41.73 -19.95 -0.39
C ASP A 338 -42.75 -18.81 -0.53
N PHE A 339 -42.39 -17.80 -1.32
CA PHE A 339 -43.25 -16.64 -1.60
C PHE A 339 -44.49 -16.97 -2.44
N THR A 340 -44.59 -18.18 -2.99
CA THR A 340 -45.75 -18.60 -3.80
C THR A 340 -46.88 -19.17 -2.93
N ARG A 341 -46.61 -19.47 -1.66
CA ARG A 341 -47.57 -20.09 -0.74
C ARG A 341 -47.73 -19.29 0.54
N LEU A 342 -48.94 -18.77 0.74
CA LEU A 342 -49.34 -18.21 2.03
C LEU A 342 -49.65 -19.33 3.02
N ARG A 343 -49.18 -19.17 4.25
CA ARG A 343 -49.70 -19.95 5.38
C ARG A 343 -51.15 -19.57 5.57
N ALA A 344 -52.01 -20.56 5.82
CA ALA A 344 -53.38 -20.27 6.20
C ALA A 344 -53.32 -19.36 7.42
N SER A 345 -53.96 -18.20 7.35
CA SER A 345 -54.18 -17.39 8.54
C SER A 345 -54.96 -18.27 9.52
N ASP A 346 -54.40 -18.52 10.70
CA ASP A 346 -55.21 -19.02 11.81
C ASP A 346 -56.41 -18.05 11.93
N PRO A 347 -57.66 -18.57 11.85
CA PRO A 347 -58.87 -17.74 11.82
C PRO A 347 -59.07 -16.92 13.10
#